data_AF-A0A7S7J3K6-F1
#
_entry.id   AF-A0A7S7J3K6-F1
#
_cell.length_a   1.000
_cell.length_b   1.000
_cell.length_c   1.000
_cell.angle_alpha   90.00
_cell.angle_beta   90.00
_cell.angle_gamma   90.00
#
_symmetry.space_group_name_H-M   'P 1'
#
loop_
_entity.id
_entity.type
_entity.pdbx_description
1 polymer ?
#
loop_
_entity_poly.entity_id
_entity_poly.type
_entity_poly.pdbx_seq_one_letter_code
_entity_poly.pdbx_strand_id
1 'polypeptide(L)'
;MLNWQSINELVDGEYLDNELGIIPRHNYIVGLKNYVLATLEQLIGNLSRSNINDDMIKFLCASLYSVAQKGNERYFEVLREVHEVTGIEGNVEDIITKVQENYQNNTLTDPESIVLSEIASMNYYEYLMKSDYQRCDYGAMLTLSRLAYQIILQGLDRYIDCIEMFVDTDGLLASWQYDFAEKKNENIWIEWIPLDKVDFYYSIYHTNCGGLSENSMWDLASADSVAEQFEKDDGRKTVSYNMPFKQYCGVIEQEINEIIQLSDIKNKPTEHLMWYDMKKFVIENKVKFVEATFSFNKMLQDLYWPRNLSSHGEKITKGQYEKLNYYKDRQLFELISWTKLELLGIKFEPVLPDNQ
;
A
#
# COMPACT_ATOMS: atom_id res chain seq x y z
N MET A 1 6.56 26.69 -12.44
CA MET A 1 7.65 27.06 -11.50
C MET A 1 7.58 25.98 -10.45
N LEU A 2 8.54 25.05 -10.43
CA LEU A 2 8.51 23.89 -9.53
C LEU A 2 8.61 24.38 -8.08
N ASN A 3 7.57 24.14 -7.28
CA ASN A 3 7.52 24.52 -5.87
C ASN A 3 8.07 23.37 -5.01
N TRP A 4 9.39 23.31 -4.89
CA TRP A 4 10.05 22.31 -4.06
C TRP A 4 9.85 22.62 -2.57
N GLN A 5 9.27 21.69 -1.81
CA GLN A 5 9.11 21.81 -0.36
C GLN A 5 9.97 20.77 0.36
N SER A 6 11.02 21.22 1.04
CA SER A 6 11.76 20.38 1.98
C SER A 6 10.96 20.19 3.25
N ILE A 7 10.93 18.98 3.79
CA ILE A 7 10.41 18.72 5.13
C ILE A 7 11.34 19.40 6.14
N ASN A 8 10.93 20.57 6.64
CA ASN A 8 11.66 21.27 7.70
C ASN A 8 11.28 20.76 9.10
N GLU A 9 10.23 19.94 9.19
CA GLU A 9 9.84 19.26 10.42
C GLU A 9 10.03 17.77 10.20
N LEU A 10 11.09 17.18 10.77
CA LEU A 10 10.96 15.79 11.23
C LEU A 10 9.62 15.74 11.96
N VAL A 11 8.66 14.98 11.43
CA VAL A 11 7.27 15.02 11.86
C VAL A 11 7.11 14.23 13.16
N ASP A 12 7.91 14.59 14.17
CA ASP A 12 7.76 14.20 15.56
C ASP A 12 6.69 15.12 16.18
N GLY A 13 5.54 14.56 16.57
CA GLY A 13 4.55 15.26 17.40
C GLY A 13 3.26 15.75 16.72
N GLU A 14 2.76 15.06 15.68
CA GLU A 14 1.39 15.26 15.15
C GLU A 14 0.31 14.98 16.21
N TYR A 15 0.56 14.02 17.10
CA TYR A 15 -0.38 13.57 18.11
C TYR A 15 0.36 13.08 19.36
N LEU A 16 -0.37 12.91 20.46
CA LEU A 16 0.08 12.20 21.64
C LEU A 16 -0.61 10.82 21.69
N ASP A 17 0.17 9.73 21.69
CA ASP A 17 -0.36 8.38 21.93
C ASP A 17 -0.23 8.03 23.42
N ASN A 18 -1.35 7.70 24.07
CA ASN A 18 -1.37 7.23 25.45
C ASN A 18 -2.49 6.20 25.69
N GLU A 19 -2.64 5.76 26.95
CA GLU A 19 -3.65 4.77 27.35
C GLU A 19 -5.11 5.18 27.03
N LEU A 20 -5.38 6.48 26.86
CA LEU A 20 -6.71 7.00 26.50
C LEU A 20 -6.95 7.02 24.99
N GLY A 21 -5.91 6.81 24.17
CA GLY A 21 -5.97 6.83 22.72
C GLY A 21 -5.03 7.84 22.07
N ILE A 22 -5.27 8.09 20.78
CA ILE A 22 -4.57 9.11 20.02
C ILE A 22 -5.21 10.47 20.30
N ILE A 23 -4.47 11.37 20.93
CA ILE A 23 -4.91 12.74 21.23
C ILE A 23 -4.36 13.68 20.16
N PRO A 24 -5.22 14.33 19.35
CA PRO A 24 -4.79 15.29 18.35
C PRO A 24 -4.22 16.55 18.99
N ARG A 25 -3.27 17.19 18.31
CA ARG A 25 -2.73 18.50 18.67
C ARG A 25 -3.70 19.62 18.31
N HIS A 26 -4.35 19.51 17.16
CA HIS A 26 -5.32 20.52 16.74
C HIS A 26 -6.65 20.36 17.49
N ASN A 27 -7.20 21.49 17.92
CA ASN A 27 -8.48 21.49 18.61
C ASN A 27 -9.64 21.49 17.58
N TYR A 28 -10.40 20.40 17.57
CA TYR A 28 -11.48 20.16 16.62
C TYR A 28 -12.68 21.12 16.75
N ILE A 29 -12.81 21.89 17.85
CA ILE A 29 -13.84 22.93 18.00
C ILE A 29 -13.37 24.33 17.62
N VAL A 30 -12.31 24.45 16.81
CA VAL A 30 -11.73 25.75 16.36
C VAL A 30 -11.96 26.01 14.87
N GLY A 31 -12.89 25.27 14.26
CA GLY A 31 -13.27 25.42 12.85
C GLY A 31 -12.97 24.17 12.03
N LEU A 32 -13.49 24.13 10.80
CA LEU A 32 -13.44 22.98 9.91
C LEU A 32 -11.99 22.58 9.59
N LYS A 33 -11.10 23.53 9.31
CA LYS A 33 -9.71 23.20 8.94
C LYS A 33 -8.97 22.55 10.12
N ASN A 34 -9.15 23.06 11.34
CA ASN A 34 -8.63 22.43 12.55
C ASN A 34 -9.25 21.06 12.84
N TYR A 35 -10.55 20.89 12.58
CA TYR A 35 -11.20 19.57 12.68
C TYR A 35 -10.55 18.56 11.73
N VAL A 36 -10.29 18.95 10.49
CA VAL A 36 -9.60 18.09 9.51
C VAL A 36 -8.20 17.73 9.97
N LEU A 37 -7.41 18.71 10.42
CA LEU A 37 -6.07 18.46 10.95
C LEU A 37 -6.12 17.49 12.15
N ALA A 38 -7.03 17.71 13.10
CA ALA A 38 -7.22 16.82 14.25
C ALA A 38 -7.61 15.39 13.84
N THR A 39 -8.45 15.25 12.81
CA THR A 39 -8.88 13.95 12.29
C THR A 39 -7.74 13.24 11.56
N LEU A 40 -6.92 13.97 10.79
CA LEU A 40 -5.72 13.45 10.15
C LEU A 40 -4.68 13.00 11.19
N GLU A 41 -4.48 13.76 12.27
CA GLU A 41 -3.58 13.39 13.37
C GLU A 41 -4.03 12.08 14.04
N GLN A 42 -5.33 11.90 14.27
CA GLN A 42 -5.87 10.64 14.76
C GLN A 42 -5.66 9.49 13.77
N LEU A 43 -5.87 9.73 12.48
CA LEU A 43 -5.68 8.72 11.43
C LEU A 43 -4.23 8.26 11.36
N ILE A 44 -3.29 9.23 11.31
CA ILE A 44 -1.85 8.98 11.31
C ILE A 44 -1.44 8.22 12.57
N GLY A 45 -1.93 8.59 13.74
CA GLY A 45 -1.63 7.88 14.98
C GLY A 45 -2.16 6.45 15.01
N ASN A 46 -3.37 6.20 14.52
CA ASN A 46 -3.90 4.83 14.45
C ASN A 46 -3.13 3.96 13.44
N LEU A 47 -2.71 4.53 12.30
CA LEU A 47 -1.89 3.85 11.29
C LEU A 47 -0.45 3.58 11.76
N SER A 48 0.05 4.35 12.73
CA SER A 48 1.41 4.20 13.27
C SER A 48 1.53 3.11 14.35
N ARG A 49 0.42 2.53 14.81
CA ARG A 49 0.41 1.51 15.87
C ARG A 49 0.72 0.13 15.30
N SER A 50 1.36 -0.71 16.11
CA SER A 50 1.62 -2.11 15.77
C SER A 50 0.34 -2.96 15.69
N ASN A 51 -0.70 -2.59 16.46
CA ASN A 51 -2.01 -3.20 16.37
C ASN A 51 -2.99 -2.19 15.78
N ILE A 52 -3.35 -2.41 14.52
CA ILE A 52 -4.13 -1.47 13.72
C ILE A 52 -5.62 -1.70 13.97
N ASN A 53 -6.37 -0.61 14.15
CA ASN A 53 -7.82 -0.63 14.30
C ASN A 53 -8.49 -0.22 12.99
N ASP A 54 -8.83 -1.20 12.16
CA ASP A 54 -9.39 -0.98 10.82
C ASP A 54 -10.72 -0.22 10.86
N ASP A 55 -11.59 -0.51 11.84
CA ASP A 55 -12.88 0.17 11.98
C ASP A 55 -12.70 1.66 12.25
N MET A 56 -11.74 2.00 13.12
CA MET A 56 -11.38 3.40 13.39
C MET A 56 -10.81 4.08 12.14
N ILE A 57 -9.91 3.41 11.40
CA ILE A 57 -9.34 3.97 10.16
C ILE A 57 -10.44 4.23 9.13
N LYS A 58 -11.33 3.26 8.89
CA LYS A 58 -12.46 3.41 7.96
C LYS A 58 -13.36 4.58 8.36
N PHE A 59 -13.67 4.70 9.65
CA PHE A 59 -14.46 5.81 10.19
C PHE A 59 -13.78 7.16 9.96
N LEU A 60 -12.50 7.28 10.25
CA LEU A 60 -11.72 8.51 10.07
C LEU A 60 -11.64 8.90 8.58
N CYS A 61 -11.34 7.95 7.69
CA CYS A 61 -11.29 8.20 6.24
C CYS A 61 -12.66 8.65 5.70
N ALA A 62 -13.74 7.97 6.08
CA ALA A 62 -15.10 8.35 5.69
C ALA A 62 -15.49 9.74 6.21
N SER A 63 -15.08 10.08 7.44
CA SER A 63 -15.31 11.39 8.05
C SER A 63 -14.58 12.50 7.29
N LEU A 64 -13.29 12.29 6.98
CA LEU A 64 -12.49 13.22 6.17
C LEU A 64 -13.08 13.43 4.78
N TYR A 65 -13.46 12.34 4.11
CA TYR A 65 -14.11 12.41 2.80
C TYR A 65 -15.43 13.19 2.87
N SER A 66 -16.27 12.92 3.86
CA SER A 66 -17.57 13.59 3.98
C SER A 66 -17.45 15.10 4.24
N VAL A 67 -16.48 15.54 5.05
CA VAL A 67 -16.28 16.98 5.29
C VAL A 67 -15.61 17.67 4.09
N ALA A 68 -14.76 16.97 3.33
CA ALA A 68 -14.21 17.49 2.09
C ALA A 68 -15.31 17.82 1.06
N GLN A 69 -16.39 17.02 1.03
CA GLN A 69 -17.49 17.19 0.09
C GLN A 69 -18.52 18.24 0.53
N LYS A 70 -18.84 18.31 1.82
CA LYS A 70 -19.94 19.13 2.36
C LYS A 70 -19.47 20.35 3.17
N GLY A 71 -18.16 20.48 3.42
CA GLY A 71 -17.57 21.58 4.16
C GLY A 71 -18.18 21.77 5.56
N ASN A 72 -18.47 23.03 5.88
CA ASN A 72 -18.94 23.44 7.21
C ASN A 72 -20.27 22.80 7.61
N GLU A 73 -21.16 22.49 6.65
CA GLU A 73 -22.44 21.83 6.94
C GLU A 73 -22.19 20.50 7.67
N ARG A 74 -21.36 19.63 7.07
CA ARG A 74 -21.04 18.34 7.69
C ARG A 74 -20.23 18.48 8.96
N TYR A 75 -19.30 19.42 9.03
CA TYR A 75 -18.54 19.65 10.26
C TYR A 75 -19.45 19.97 11.45
N PHE A 76 -20.45 20.83 11.28
CA PHE A 76 -21.42 21.12 12.35
C PHE A 76 -22.34 19.95 12.66
N GLU A 77 -22.70 19.11 11.69
CA GLU A 77 -23.39 17.84 11.96
C GLU A 77 -22.54 16.92 12.85
N VAL A 78 -21.25 16.75 12.52
CA VAL A 78 -20.33 15.91 13.30
C VAL A 78 -20.17 16.43 14.73
N LEU A 79 -20.09 17.75 14.94
CA LEU A 79 -20.03 18.30 16.30
C LEU A 79 -21.26 17.92 17.13
N ARG A 80 -22.44 17.89 16.53
CA ARG A 80 -23.67 17.43 17.20
C ARG A 80 -23.63 15.94 17.50
N GLU A 81 -23.25 15.11 16.52
CA GLU A 81 -23.12 13.66 16.67
C GLU A 81 -22.14 13.30 17.80
N VAL A 82 -20.96 13.92 17.81
CA VAL A 82 -19.94 13.71 18.86
C VAL A 82 -20.46 14.16 20.22
N HIS A 83 -21.13 15.30 20.30
CA HIS A 83 -21.69 15.81 21.56
C HIS A 83 -22.76 14.87 22.13
N GLU A 84 -23.67 14.37 21.27
CA GLU A 84 -24.71 13.41 21.66
C GLU A 84 -24.12 12.10 22.20
N VAL A 85 -23.07 11.59 21.57
CA VAL A 85 -22.41 10.32 21.96
C VAL A 85 -21.58 10.48 23.24
N THR A 86 -20.85 11.59 23.37
CA THR A 86 -19.89 11.79 24.47
C THR A 86 -20.55 12.34 25.74
N GLY A 87 -21.74 12.94 25.64
CA GLY A 87 -22.45 13.52 26.78
C GLY A 87 -21.69 14.66 27.45
N ILE A 88 -20.84 15.37 26.71
CA ILE A 88 -20.06 16.51 27.21
C ILE A 88 -21.02 17.54 27.82
N GLU A 89 -20.76 18.00 29.04
CA GLU A 89 -21.56 19.06 29.68
C GLU A 89 -21.41 20.39 28.91
N GLY A 90 -22.52 20.89 28.37
CA GLY A 90 -22.59 22.15 27.64
C GLY A 90 -23.68 22.13 26.57
N ASN A 91 -24.11 23.29 26.08
CA ASN A 91 -25.02 23.36 24.94
C ASN A 91 -24.22 23.36 23.63
N VAL A 92 -24.38 22.32 22.81
CA VAL A 92 -23.70 22.22 21.50
C VAL A 92 -23.96 23.41 20.59
N GLU A 93 -25.15 24.01 20.65
CA GLU A 93 -25.47 25.18 19.82
C GLU A 93 -24.70 26.43 20.27
N ASP A 94 -24.35 26.54 21.56
CA ASP A 94 -23.47 27.61 22.05
C ASP A 94 -22.03 27.42 21.54
N ILE A 95 -21.57 26.16 21.43
CA ILE A 95 -20.27 25.82 20.86
C ILE A 95 -20.26 26.18 19.38
N ILE A 96 -21.26 25.73 18.62
CA ILE A 96 -21.40 26.01 17.18
C ILE A 96 -21.44 27.52 16.94
N THR A 97 -22.24 28.26 17.73
CA THR A 97 -22.33 29.73 17.62
C THR A 97 -20.96 30.37 17.85
N LYS A 98 -20.23 29.97 18.91
CA LYS A 98 -18.87 30.47 19.16
C LYS A 98 -17.91 30.17 18.01
N VAL A 99 -18.01 29.01 17.40
CA VAL A 99 -17.19 28.65 16.23
C VAL A 99 -17.52 29.54 15.04
N GLN A 100 -18.81 29.70 14.76
CA GLN A 100 -19.31 30.56 13.69
C GLN A 100 -18.98 32.04 13.91
N GLU A 101 -18.82 32.51 15.14
CA GLU A 101 -18.46 33.91 15.41
C GLU A 101 -16.93 34.14 15.39
N ASN A 102 -16.16 33.21 15.96
CA ASN A 102 -14.73 33.44 16.22
C ASN A 102 -13.78 32.79 15.20
N TYR A 103 -14.26 31.81 14.41
CA TYR A 103 -13.41 30.99 13.54
C TYR A 103 -13.93 30.88 12.11
N GLN A 104 -14.60 31.91 11.60
CA GLN A 104 -15.17 31.95 10.24
C GLN A 104 -14.15 31.68 9.13
N ASN A 105 -12.89 32.07 9.35
CA ASN A 105 -11.81 31.90 8.37
C ASN A 105 -11.07 30.56 8.52
N ASN A 106 -11.39 29.76 9.55
CA ASN A 106 -10.81 28.43 9.74
C ASN A 106 -11.64 27.39 8.96
N THR A 107 -11.63 27.55 7.65
CA THR A 107 -12.32 26.68 6.69
C THR A 107 -11.31 26.10 5.72
N LEU A 108 -11.67 25.01 5.05
CA LEU A 108 -10.92 24.55 3.89
C LEU A 108 -11.16 25.47 2.69
N THR A 109 -10.12 25.66 1.89
CA THR A 109 -10.27 26.20 0.53
C THR A 109 -10.79 25.11 -0.42
N ASP A 110 -11.30 25.53 -1.59
CA ASP A 110 -11.73 24.58 -2.63
C ASP A 110 -10.57 23.64 -3.07
N PRO A 111 -9.34 24.12 -3.34
CA PRO A 111 -8.21 23.24 -3.64
C PRO A 111 -7.85 22.25 -2.52
N GLU A 112 -7.84 22.72 -1.26
CA GLU A 112 -7.57 21.87 -0.09
C GLU A 112 -8.60 20.74 0.02
N SER A 113 -9.88 21.05 -0.22
CA SER A 113 -10.98 20.09 -0.16
C SER A 113 -10.84 18.99 -1.24
N ILE A 114 -10.35 19.33 -2.44
CA ILE A 114 -10.11 18.33 -3.50
C ILE A 114 -8.98 17.38 -3.10
N VAL A 115 -7.84 17.91 -2.61
CA VAL A 115 -6.73 17.08 -2.14
C VAL A 115 -7.17 16.15 -1.02
N LEU A 116 -7.89 16.69 -0.03
CA LEU A 116 -8.38 15.90 1.09
C LEU A 116 -9.33 14.79 0.62
N SER A 117 -10.24 15.12 -0.30
CA SER A 117 -11.19 14.16 -0.86
C SER A 117 -10.48 13.02 -1.59
N GLU A 118 -9.49 13.34 -2.45
CA GLU A 118 -8.73 12.33 -3.19
C GLU A 118 -8.05 11.36 -2.23
N ILE A 119 -7.22 11.88 -1.32
CA ILE A 119 -6.43 11.07 -0.37
C ILE A 119 -7.33 10.27 0.58
N ALA A 120 -8.36 10.90 1.15
CA ALA A 120 -9.30 10.19 2.02
C ALA A 120 -10.04 9.06 1.27
N SER A 121 -10.38 9.28 0.00
CA SER A 121 -11.02 8.25 -0.82
C SER A 121 -10.07 7.12 -1.18
N MET A 122 -8.82 7.40 -1.55
CA MET A 122 -7.79 6.39 -1.82
C MET A 122 -7.58 5.48 -0.61
N ASN A 123 -7.42 6.06 0.58
CA ASN A 123 -7.27 5.34 1.83
C ASN A 123 -8.51 4.51 2.19
N TYR A 124 -9.70 5.02 1.90
CA TYR A 124 -10.94 4.27 2.14
C TYR A 124 -11.12 3.11 1.15
N TYR A 125 -10.79 3.33 -0.13
CA TYR A 125 -10.89 2.31 -1.18
C TYR A 125 -9.88 1.17 -1.00
N GLU A 126 -8.79 1.38 -0.28
CA GLU A 126 -7.86 0.32 0.12
C GLU A 126 -8.57 -0.79 0.92
N TYR A 127 -9.65 -0.48 1.64
CA TYR A 127 -10.48 -1.51 2.29
C TYR A 127 -11.60 -2.06 1.40
N LEU A 128 -11.99 -1.36 0.34
CA LEU A 128 -13.12 -1.81 -0.48
C LEU A 128 -12.69 -2.73 -1.62
N MET A 129 -11.43 -2.61 -2.08
CA MET A 129 -10.96 -3.22 -3.32
C MET A 129 -10.03 -4.43 -3.12
N LYS A 130 -9.70 -4.79 -1.87
CA LYS A 130 -8.82 -5.93 -1.59
C LYS A 130 -9.59 -7.24 -1.60
N SER A 131 -8.88 -8.30 -1.98
CA SER A 131 -9.35 -9.68 -1.84
C SER A 131 -8.97 -10.26 -0.48
N ASP A 132 -9.62 -11.38 -0.11
CA ASP A 132 -9.32 -12.18 1.09
C ASP A 132 -7.84 -12.62 1.25
N TYR A 133 -7.01 -12.45 0.22
CA TYR A 133 -5.61 -12.85 0.21
C TYR A 133 -4.61 -11.69 0.05
N GLN A 134 -5.09 -10.45 0.13
CA GLN A 134 -4.25 -9.25 0.10
C GLN A 134 -4.40 -8.49 1.42
N ARG A 135 -3.28 -7.93 1.89
CA ARG A 135 -3.27 -7.04 3.06
C ARG A 135 -3.61 -5.62 2.60
N CYS A 136 -4.10 -4.79 3.52
CA CYS A 136 -4.09 -3.34 3.31
C CYS A 136 -2.65 -2.82 3.41
N ASP A 137 -2.30 -1.86 2.55
CA ASP A 137 -1.02 -1.16 2.57
C ASP A 137 -1.05 0.00 3.57
N TYR A 138 -0.99 -0.34 4.86
CA TYR A 138 -1.03 0.65 5.93
C TYR A 138 0.13 1.66 5.86
N GLY A 139 1.27 1.25 5.31
CA GLY A 139 2.41 2.12 5.06
C GLY A 139 2.04 3.22 4.07
N ALA A 140 1.52 2.86 2.89
CA ALA A 140 1.05 3.83 1.91
C ALA A 140 -0.06 4.74 2.46
N MET A 141 -1.01 4.18 3.20
CA MET A 141 -2.08 4.96 3.84
C MET A 141 -1.53 6.00 4.82
N LEU A 142 -0.52 5.64 5.60
CA LEU A 142 0.16 6.54 6.54
C LEU A 142 0.87 7.66 5.81
N THR A 143 1.64 7.34 4.76
CA THR A 143 2.37 8.31 3.94
C THR A 143 1.41 9.31 3.27
N LEU A 144 0.31 8.82 2.69
CA LEU A 144 -0.74 9.64 2.08
C LEU A 144 -1.43 10.54 3.13
N SER A 145 -1.73 10.01 4.33
CA SER A 145 -2.34 10.80 5.40
C SER A 145 -1.42 11.93 5.87
N ARG A 146 -0.11 11.67 5.97
CA ARG A 146 0.90 12.69 6.28
C ARG A 146 1.01 13.75 5.18
N LEU A 147 0.97 13.34 3.91
CA LEU A 147 0.94 14.27 2.78
C LEU A 147 -0.27 15.22 2.87
N ALA A 148 -1.47 14.67 3.11
CA ALA A 148 -2.68 15.47 3.31
C ALA A 148 -2.51 16.44 4.48
N TYR A 149 -2.02 15.96 5.64
CA TYR A 149 -1.79 16.81 6.81
C TYR A 149 -0.87 17.99 6.50
N GLN A 150 0.27 17.75 5.84
CA GLN A 150 1.23 18.80 5.49
C GLN A 150 0.64 19.82 4.51
N ILE A 151 -0.08 19.34 3.49
CA ILE A 151 -0.76 20.19 2.51
C ILE A 151 -1.80 21.09 3.20
N ILE A 152 -2.67 20.52 4.04
CA ILE A 152 -3.70 21.29 4.74
C ILE A 152 -3.06 22.28 5.71
N LEU A 153 -2.02 21.88 6.45
CA LEU A 153 -1.32 22.75 7.40
C LEU A 153 -0.69 23.97 6.72
N GLN A 154 -0.01 23.77 5.58
CA GLN A 154 0.58 24.84 4.77
C GLN A 154 -0.48 25.71 4.09
N GLY A 155 -1.54 25.06 3.65
CA GLY A 155 -2.67 25.63 2.92
C GLY A 155 -2.43 25.81 1.42
N LEU A 156 -3.53 25.77 0.66
CA LEU A 156 -3.52 26.01 -0.79
C LEU A 156 -4.56 27.05 -1.21
N ASP A 157 -4.14 27.96 -2.08
CA ASP A 157 -4.98 29.01 -2.66
C ASP A 157 -5.31 28.77 -4.15
N ARG A 158 -4.72 27.75 -4.76
CA ARG A 158 -4.84 27.43 -6.19
C ARG A 158 -4.95 25.93 -6.41
N TYR A 159 -5.62 25.56 -7.50
CA TYR A 159 -5.76 24.16 -7.91
C TYR A 159 -4.42 23.55 -8.34
N ILE A 160 -4.28 22.25 -8.15
CA ILE A 160 -3.12 21.45 -8.56
C ILE A 160 -3.59 20.29 -9.44
N ASP A 161 -2.70 19.77 -10.28
CA ASP A 161 -2.96 18.63 -11.16
C ASP A 161 -2.21 17.37 -10.72
N CYS A 162 -0.99 17.53 -10.25
CA CYS A 162 -0.10 16.47 -9.85
C CYS A 162 0.59 16.82 -8.52
N ILE A 163 0.66 15.83 -7.62
CA ILE A 163 1.56 15.84 -6.48
C ILE A 163 2.60 14.75 -6.70
N GLU A 164 3.87 15.12 -6.68
CA GLU A 164 4.99 14.18 -6.66
C GLU A 164 5.44 14.01 -5.22
N MET A 165 5.41 12.78 -4.71
CA MET A 165 5.86 12.45 -3.36
C MET A 165 7.12 11.60 -3.44
N PHE A 166 8.17 12.02 -2.73
CA PHE A 166 9.43 11.30 -2.62
C PHE A 166 9.43 10.51 -1.31
N VAL A 167 9.41 9.19 -1.42
CA VAL A 167 9.21 8.30 -0.28
C VAL A 167 10.43 7.42 -0.08
N ASP A 168 10.98 7.47 1.11
CA ASP A 168 12.12 6.67 1.56
C ASP A 168 11.63 5.36 2.22
N THR A 169 12.58 4.60 2.75
CA THR A 169 12.42 3.34 3.47
C THR A 169 11.30 3.42 4.52
N ASP A 170 10.55 2.33 4.67
CA ASP A 170 9.43 2.17 5.59
C ASP A 170 8.27 3.15 5.32
N GLY A 171 8.12 3.62 4.07
CA GLY A 171 7.06 4.55 3.67
C GLY A 171 7.26 5.97 4.23
N LEU A 172 8.49 6.33 4.61
CA LEU A 172 8.76 7.67 5.13
C LEU A 172 8.65 8.72 4.03
N LEU A 173 7.65 9.61 4.11
CA LEU A 173 7.56 10.77 3.23
C LEU A 173 8.77 11.68 3.48
N ALA A 174 9.70 11.75 2.54
CA ALA A 174 10.95 12.53 2.66
C ALA A 174 10.78 13.95 2.13
N SER A 175 10.03 14.13 1.05
CA SER A 175 9.61 15.43 0.52
C SER A 175 8.45 15.25 -0.47
N TRP A 176 7.84 16.37 -0.86
CA TRP A 176 6.85 16.38 -1.93
C TRP A 176 6.88 17.72 -2.65
N GLN A 177 6.37 17.73 -3.88
CA GLN A 177 6.16 18.93 -4.67
C GLN A 177 4.90 18.78 -5.50
N TYR A 178 4.43 19.89 -6.07
CA TYR A 178 3.23 19.89 -6.89
C TYR A 178 3.32 20.96 -7.96
N ASP A 179 2.55 20.75 -9.02
CA ASP A 179 2.34 21.72 -10.09
C ASP A 179 0.94 22.33 -10.00
N PHE A 180 0.85 23.61 -10.32
CA PHE A 180 -0.43 24.31 -10.32
C PHE A 180 -1.20 24.04 -11.60
N ALA A 181 -2.48 23.75 -11.43
CA ALA A 181 -3.42 23.68 -12.53
C ALA A 181 -3.95 25.07 -12.89
N GLU A 182 -4.25 25.29 -14.18
CA GLU A 182 -4.91 26.51 -14.65
C GLU A 182 -6.41 26.55 -14.28
N LYS A 183 -7.03 25.39 -14.08
CA LYS A 183 -8.45 25.21 -13.79
C LYS A 183 -8.67 24.15 -12.72
N LYS A 184 -9.87 24.12 -12.15
CA LYS A 184 -10.31 23.07 -11.23
C LYS A 184 -10.25 21.72 -11.93
N ASN A 185 -9.57 20.76 -11.30
CA ASN A 185 -9.60 19.35 -11.66
C ASN A 185 -10.47 18.61 -10.65
N GLU A 186 -11.19 17.60 -11.10
CA GLU A 186 -12.03 16.77 -10.22
C GLU A 186 -11.20 15.78 -9.41
N ASN A 187 -10.09 15.30 -9.99
CA ASN A 187 -9.16 14.37 -9.37
C ASN A 187 -7.73 14.93 -9.42
N ILE A 188 -6.89 14.47 -8.50
CA ILE A 188 -5.47 14.85 -8.42
C ILE A 188 -4.62 13.60 -8.63
N TRP A 189 -3.66 13.67 -9.55
CA TRP A 189 -2.70 12.59 -9.73
C TRP A 189 -1.65 12.64 -8.62
N ILE A 190 -1.40 11.51 -7.96
CA ILE A 190 -0.35 11.38 -6.95
C ILE A 190 0.71 10.42 -7.49
N GLU A 191 1.88 10.95 -7.81
CA GLU A 191 3.02 10.19 -8.28
C GLU A 191 3.89 9.78 -7.10
N TRP A 192 3.96 8.48 -6.83
CA TRP A 192 4.84 7.90 -5.81
C TRP A 192 6.24 7.67 -6.37
N ILE A 193 7.22 8.45 -5.92
CA ILE A 193 8.62 8.37 -6.34
C ILE A 193 9.44 7.71 -5.23
N PRO A 194 9.78 6.42 -5.34
CA PRO A 194 10.54 5.72 -4.31
C PRO A 194 12.02 6.09 -4.37
N LEU A 195 12.58 6.48 -3.22
CA LEU A 195 14.01 6.74 -3.00
C LEU A 195 14.76 5.44 -2.69
N ASP A 196 14.13 4.53 -1.93
CA ASP A 196 14.56 3.14 -1.81
C ASP A 196 13.66 2.24 -2.67
N LYS A 197 14.24 1.71 -3.75
CA LYS A 197 13.54 0.85 -4.69
C LYS A 197 13.28 -0.55 -4.16
N VAL A 198 14.17 -1.08 -3.33
CA VAL A 198 14.00 -2.43 -2.78
C VAL A 198 12.87 -2.40 -1.76
N ASP A 199 12.86 -1.41 -0.87
CA ASP A 199 11.77 -1.23 0.09
C ASP A 199 10.42 -1.02 -0.59
N PHE A 200 10.39 -0.20 -1.65
CA PHE A 200 9.18 0.02 -2.45
C PHE A 200 8.62 -1.26 -3.07
N TYR A 201 9.46 -2.10 -3.71
CA TYR A 201 8.96 -3.37 -4.24
C TYR A 201 8.61 -4.35 -3.12
N TYR A 202 9.32 -4.29 -1.99
CA TYR A 202 8.99 -5.11 -0.83
C TYR A 202 7.59 -4.79 -0.30
N SER A 203 7.21 -3.51 -0.18
CA SER A 203 5.86 -3.15 0.25
C SER A 203 4.77 -3.68 -0.70
N ILE A 204 5.01 -3.63 -2.02
CA ILE A 204 4.10 -4.22 -3.02
C ILE A 204 3.95 -5.73 -2.80
N TYR A 205 5.05 -6.46 -2.57
CA TYR A 205 5.00 -7.90 -2.29
C TYR A 205 4.40 -8.21 -0.93
N HIS A 206 4.70 -7.42 0.11
CA HIS A 206 4.14 -7.58 1.44
C HIS A 206 2.61 -7.44 1.43
N THR A 207 2.10 -6.48 0.64
CA THR A 207 0.67 -6.23 0.45
C THR A 207 0.00 -7.33 -0.37
N ASN A 208 0.58 -7.74 -1.50
CA ASN A 208 -0.08 -8.62 -2.47
C ASN A 208 0.24 -10.11 -2.31
N CYS A 209 1.36 -10.44 -1.67
CA CYS A 209 1.93 -11.79 -1.59
C CYS A 209 2.12 -12.26 -0.14
N GLY A 210 1.15 -11.97 0.74
CA GLY A 210 1.23 -12.24 2.18
C GLY A 210 1.35 -13.71 2.61
N GLY A 211 1.27 -14.67 1.67
CA GLY A 211 1.54 -16.10 1.89
C GLY A 211 2.99 -16.53 1.60
N LEU A 212 3.79 -15.70 0.94
CA LEU A 212 5.22 -15.96 0.73
C LEU A 212 6.01 -15.76 2.03
N SER A 213 7.19 -16.36 2.12
CA SER A 213 8.10 -16.05 3.22
C SER A 213 8.67 -14.63 3.10
N GLU A 214 9.06 -14.01 4.22
CA GLU A 214 9.68 -12.68 4.22
C GLU A 214 10.93 -12.63 3.32
N ASN A 215 11.77 -13.67 3.40
CA ASN A 215 12.97 -13.77 2.56
C ASN A 215 12.62 -13.79 1.07
N SER A 216 11.59 -14.55 0.68
CA SER A 216 11.12 -14.56 -0.70
C SER A 216 10.65 -13.18 -1.15
N MET A 217 9.89 -12.47 -0.32
CA MET A 217 9.43 -11.12 -0.67
C MET A 217 10.60 -10.14 -0.86
N TRP A 218 11.63 -10.19 0.00
CA TRP A 218 12.85 -9.40 -0.16
C TRP A 218 13.67 -9.78 -1.40
N ASP A 219 13.76 -11.07 -1.72
CA ASP A 219 14.45 -11.54 -2.92
C ASP A 219 13.71 -11.09 -4.20
N LEU A 220 12.38 -11.13 -4.20
CA LEU A 220 11.56 -10.61 -5.30
C LEU A 220 11.71 -9.09 -5.46
N ALA A 221 11.69 -8.36 -4.35
CA ALA A 221 11.86 -6.91 -4.34
C ALA A 221 13.25 -6.49 -4.86
N SER A 222 14.28 -7.21 -4.44
CA SER A 222 15.63 -7.05 -4.95
C SER A 222 15.70 -7.35 -6.45
N ALA A 223 15.03 -8.41 -6.91
CA ALA A 223 15.00 -8.77 -8.32
C ALA A 223 14.29 -7.70 -9.17
N ASP A 224 13.14 -7.17 -8.73
CA ASP A 224 12.43 -6.11 -9.45
C ASP A 224 13.18 -4.78 -9.46
N SER A 225 13.85 -4.39 -8.36
CA SER A 225 14.66 -3.17 -8.33
C SER A 225 15.82 -3.20 -9.34
N VAL A 226 16.44 -4.38 -9.51
CA VAL A 226 17.44 -4.61 -10.55
C VAL A 226 16.77 -4.70 -11.93
N ALA A 227 15.57 -5.30 -12.01
CA ALA A 227 14.82 -5.43 -13.25
C ALA A 227 14.49 -4.07 -13.90
N GLU A 228 14.05 -3.11 -13.09
CA GLU A 228 13.68 -1.75 -13.54
C GLU A 228 14.87 -1.01 -14.18
N GLN A 229 16.09 -1.23 -13.67
CA GLN A 229 17.31 -0.62 -14.24
C GLN A 229 17.57 -1.09 -15.68
N PHE A 230 17.10 -2.28 -16.09
CA PHE A 230 17.26 -2.73 -17.48
C PHE A 230 16.37 -1.98 -18.46
N GLU A 231 15.16 -1.61 -18.02
CA GLU A 231 14.14 -1.00 -18.88
C GLU A 231 14.48 0.47 -19.20
N LYS A 232 15.14 1.17 -18.27
CA LYS A 232 15.46 2.60 -18.41
C LYS A 232 16.76 2.89 -19.19
N ASP A 233 17.75 2.00 -19.16
CA ASP A 233 19.13 2.32 -19.60
C ASP A 233 19.65 1.58 -20.88
N ASP A 234 18.78 0.99 -21.71
CA ASP A 234 19.20 0.02 -22.76
C ASP A 234 20.18 -1.00 -22.15
N GLY A 235 19.73 -1.62 -21.04
CA GLY A 235 20.43 -2.35 -19.97
C GLY A 235 21.51 -3.39 -20.30
N ARG A 236 22.36 -3.12 -21.29
CA ARG A 236 23.50 -3.94 -21.72
C ARG A 236 24.81 -3.47 -21.09
N LYS A 237 24.82 -2.31 -20.42
CA LYS A 237 26.05 -1.70 -19.89
C LYS A 237 26.27 -1.89 -18.39
N THR A 238 25.22 -2.20 -17.61
CA THR A 238 25.27 -2.08 -16.14
C THR A 238 25.05 -3.40 -15.39
N VAL A 239 24.09 -4.25 -15.79
CA VAL A 239 23.77 -5.53 -15.10
C VAL A 239 23.40 -6.63 -16.13
N SER A 240 23.35 -7.90 -15.73
CA SER A 240 22.95 -9.05 -16.58
C SER A 240 21.59 -9.61 -16.17
N TYR A 241 20.77 -10.09 -17.13
CA TYR A 241 19.50 -10.82 -16.88
C TYR A 241 19.66 -11.99 -15.92
N ASN A 242 20.88 -12.53 -15.78
CA ASN A 242 21.18 -13.63 -14.87
C ASN A 242 20.74 -13.33 -13.43
N MET A 243 20.98 -12.12 -12.93
CA MET A 243 20.77 -11.80 -11.52
C MET A 243 19.29 -11.86 -11.12
N PRO A 244 18.38 -11.06 -11.72
CA PRO A 244 16.96 -11.13 -11.39
C PRO A 244 16.39 -12.51 -11.74
N PHE A 245 16.80 -13.11 -12.86
CA PHE A 245 16.31 -14.44 -13.27
C PHE A 245 16.64 -15.52 -12.22
N LYS A 246 17.85 -15.51 -11.65
CA LYS A 246 18.22 -16.44 -10.57
C LYS A 246 17.37 -16.23 -9.33
N GLN A 247 17.17 -14.98 -8.93
CA GLN A 247 16.39 -14.66 -7.73
C GLN A 247 14.93 -15.11 -7.89
N TYR A 248 14.26 -14.73 -8.98
CA TYR A 248 12.90 -15.20 -9.27
C TYR A 248 12.79 -16.72 -9.27
N CYS A 249 13.73 -17.42 -9.93
CA CYS A 249 13.73 -18.88 -9.92
C CYS A 249 14.02 -19.47 -8.53
N GLY A 250 14.89 -18.84 -7.73
CA GLY A 250 15.15 -19.25 -6.35
C GLY A 250 13.87 -19.22 -5.52
N VAL A 251 13.12 -18.11 -5.61
CA VAL A 251 11.83 -17.95 -4.94
C VAL A 251 10.80 -18.97 -5.42
N ILE A 252 10.66 -19.17 -6.75
CA ILE A 252 9.74 -20.20 -7.29
C ILE A 252 10.07 -21.58 -6.72
N GLU A 253 11.36 -21.95 -6.68
CA GLU A 253 11.78 -23.25 -6.18
C GLU A 253 11.52 -23.42 -4.69
N GLN A 254 11.83 -22.40 -3.88
CA GLN A 254 11.57 -22.43 -2.44
C GLN A 254 10.08 -22.53 -2.15
N GLU A 255 9.29 -21.63 -2.71
CA GLU A 255 7.87 -21.50 -2.36
C GLU A 255 7.03 -22.68 -2.87
N ILE A 256 7.38 -23.28 -4.02
CA ILE A 256 6.72 -24.50 -4.50
C ILE A 256 7.08 -25.71 -3.63
N ASN A 257 8.31 -25.79 -3.12
CA ASN A 257 8.66 -26.82 -2.13
C ASN A 257 7.83 -26.67 -0.85
N GLU A 258 7.61 -25.45 -0.37
CA GLU A 258 6.73 -25.19 0.77
C GLU A 258 5.28 -25.60 0.47
N ILE A 259 4.75 -25.31 -0.72
CA ILE A 259 3.42 -25.78 -1.15
C ILE A 259 3.34 -27.31 -1.14
N ILE A 260 4.38 -28.02 -1.59
CA ILE A 260 4.43 -29.48 -1.51
C ILE A 260 4.34 -29.96 -0.05
N GLN A 261 5.03 -29.28 0.88
CA GLN A 261 4.98 -29.62 2.30
C GLN A 261 3.60 -29.37 2.91
N LEU A 262 2.92 -28.31 2.50
CA LEU A 262 1.57 -27.95 2.99
C LEU A 262 0.47 -28.84 2.38
N SER A 263 0.61 -29.28 1.14
CA SER A 263 -0.41 -30.06 0.41
C SER A 263 -0.75 -31.40 1.08
N ASP A 264 -1.99 -31.89 1.02
CA ASP A 264 -2.35 -33.22 1.55
C ASP A 264 -1.93 -34.37 0.61
N ILE A 265 -0.62 -34.64 0.53
CA ILE A 265 -0.01 -35.66 -0.33
C ILE A 265 0.67 -36.73 0.53
N LYS A 266 0.46 -38.01 0.19
CA LYS A 266 1.14 -39.14 0.84
C LYS A 266 2.60 -39.23 0.37
N ASN A 267 3.52 -39.57 1.28
CA ASN A 267 4.95 -39.71 1.00
C ASN A 267 5.61 -38.44 0.46
N LYS A 268 5.37 -37.29 1.13
CA LYS A 268 6.06 -36.05 0.80
C LYS A 268 7.58 -36.21 0.96
N PRO A 269 8.39 -35.55 0.13
CA PRO A 269 9.82 -35.45 0.35
C PRO A 269 10.09 -34.83 1.73
N THR A 270 11.08 -35.34 2.44
CA THR A 270 11.55 -34.73 3.70
C THR A 270 12.61 -33.65 3.47
N GLU A 271 13.21 -33.64 2.28
CA GLU A 271 14.24 -32.69 1.88
C GLU A 271 13.73 -31.79 0.76
N HIS A 272 14.38 -30.62 0.62
CA HIS A 272 14.12 -29.69 -0.47
C HIS A 272 14.42 -30.33 -1.82
N LEU A 273 13.45 -30.33 -2.73
CA LEU A 273 13.62 -30.82 -4.09
C LEU A 273 14.22 -29.74 -4.98
N MET A 274 15.31 -30.08 -5.67
CA MET A 274 15.84 -29.26 -6.75
C MET A 274 14.84 -29.21 -7.93
N TRP A 275 14.88 -28.14 -8.74
CA TRP A 275 13.90 -27.87 -9.80
C TRP A 275 13.47 -29.09 -10.64
N TYR A 276 14.41 -29.95 -11.05
CA TYR A 276 14.11 -31.13 -11.87
C TYR A 276 13.19 -32.11 -11.15
N ASP A 277 13.50 -32.44 -9.89
CA ASP A 277 12.71 -33.36 -9.09
C ASP A 277 11.43 -32.69 -8.62
N MET A 278 11.48 -31.40 -8.26
CA MET A 278 10.33 -30.60 -7.86
C MET A 278 9.26 -30.58 -8.96
N LYS A 279 9.61 -30.23 -10.20
CA LYS A 279 8.64 -30.19 -11.31
C LYS A 279 8.06 -31.56 -11.63
N LYS A 280 8.85 -32.62 -11.48
CA LYS A 280 8.41 -34.00 -11.71
C LYS A 280 7.42 -34.41 -10.62
N PHE A 281 7.74 -34.13 -9.36
CA PHE A 281 6.88 -34.41 -8.21
C PHE A 281 5.53 -33.70 -8.32
N VAL A 282 5.53 -32.40 -8.69
CA VAL A 282 4.32 -31.59 -8.90
C VAL A 282 3.39 -32.24 -9.92
N ILE A 283 3.94 -32.72 -11.05
CA ILE A 283 3.17 -33.37 -12.12
C ILE A 283 2.63 -34.73 -11.67
N GLU A 284 3.48 -35.58 -11.10
CA GLU A 284 3.14 -36.97 -10.73
C GLU A 284 2.08 -37.01 -9.62
N ASN A 285 2.17 -36.09 -8.65
CA ASN A 285 1.26 -36.03 -7.51
C ASN A 285 0.08 -35.07 -7.72
N LYS A 286 -0.01 -34.41 -8.88
CA LYS A 286 -1.07 -33.46 -9.22
C LYS A 286 -1.27 -32.40 -8.12
N VAL A 287 -0.16 -31.78 -7.68
CA VAL A 287 -0.19 -30.68 -6.71
C VAL A 287 -1.15 -29.62 -7.22
N LYS A 288 -2.09 -29.21 -6.36
CA LYS A 288 -3.10 -28.21 -6.70
C LYS A 288 -2.54 -26.82 -6.43
N PHE A 289 -2.79 -25.92 -7.36
CA PHE A 289 -2.56 -24.49 -7.23
C PHE A 289 -3.90 -23.79 -7.45
N VAL A 290 -4.01 -22.54 -6.98
CA VAL A 290 -5.12 -21.66 -7.37
C VAL A 290 -5.21 -21.55 -8.89
N GLU A 291 -6.41 -21.33 -9.40
CA GLU A 291 -6.64 -21.22 -10.84
C GLU A 291 -5.88 -20.03 -11.43
N ALA A 292 -5.23 -20.24 -12.57
CA ALA A 292 -4.37 -19.27 -13.22
C ALA A 292 -4.66 -19.20 -14.72
N THR A 293 -4.34 -18.07 -15.35
CA THR A 293 -4.43 -17.90 -16.82
C THR A 293 -3.34 -18.66 -17.59
N PHE A 294 -2.46 -19.37 -16.86
CA PHE A 294 -1.41 -20.23 -17.40
C PHE A 294 -1.33 -21.55 -16.63
N SER A 295 -0.60 -22.53 -17.18
CA SER A 295 -0.35 -23.80 -16.49
C SER A 295 0.95 -23.74 -15.68
N PHE A 296 0.88 -23.97 -14.36
CA PHE A 296 2.06 -24.12 -13.49
C PHE A 296 3.02 -25.21 -14.00
N ASN A 297 2.49 -26.34 -14.46
CA ASN A 297 3.31 -27.41 -15.04
C ASN A 297 4.09 -26.93 -16.26
N LYS A 298 3.43 -26.17 -17.15
CA LYS A 298 4.10 -25.59 -18.32
C LYS A 298 5.16 -24.56 -17.92
N MET A 299 4.85 -23.68 -16.97
CA MET A 299 5.79 -22.70 -16.42
C MET A 299 7.04 -23.38 -15.87
N LEU A 300 6.88 -24.41 -15.03
CA LEU A 300 8.00 -25.16 -14.46
C LEU A 300 8.87 -25.84 -15.53
N GLN A 301 8.27 -26.34 -16.60
CA GLN A 301 9.02 -26.92 -17.72
C GLN A 301 9.75 -25.84 -18.53
N ASP A 302 9.07 -24.73 -18.78
CA ASP A 302 9.54 -23.62 -19.60
C ASP A 302 10.76 -22.92 -18.98
N LEU A 303 10.78 -22.78 -17.65
CA LEU A 303 11.84 -22.11 -16.92
C LEU A 303 12.98 -23.04 -16.47
N TYR A 304 12.78 -24.37 -16.51
CA TYR A 304 13.77 -25.35 -16.06
C TYR A 304 15.13 -25.22 -16.74
N TRP A 305 15.16 -25.27 -18.08
CA TRP A 305 16.43 -25.23 -18.80
C TRP A 305 17.16 -23.89 -18.62
N PRO A 306 16.51 -22.72 -18.78
CA PRO A 306 17.12 -21.44 -18.45
C PRO A 306 17.63 -21.34 -17.00
N ARG A 307 16.85 -21.81 -16.01
CA ARG A 307 17.29 -21.84 -14.60
C ARG A 307 18.56 -22.66 -14.41
N ASN A 308 18.65 -23.82 -15.07
CA ASN A 308 19.83 -24.67 -14.99
C ASN A 308 21.06 -24.00 -15.61
N LEU A 309 20.91 -23.41 -16.80
CA LEU A 309 21.98 -22.62 -17.44
C LEU A 309 22.50 -21.52 -16.51
N SER A 310 21.58 -20.73 -15.96
CA SER A 310 21.94 -19.62 -15.06
C SER A 310 22.71 -20.13 -13.85
N SER A 311 22.27 -21.24 -13.25
CA SER A 311 22.92 -21.87 -12.09
C SER A 311 24.37 -22.28 -12.38
N HIS A 312 24.68 -22.67 -13.61
CA HIS A 312 26.04 -23.00 -14.07
C HIS A 312 26.85 -21.79 -14.57
N GLY A 313 26.33 -20.57 -14.41
CA GLY A 313 27.02 -19.33 -14.77
C GLY A 313 26.85 -18.92 -16.23
N GLU A 314 26.02 -19.63 -17.01
CA GLU A 314 25.73 -19.26 -18.39
C GLU A 314 24.81 -18.04 -18.48
N LYS A 315 24.91 -17.30 -19.59
CA LYS A 315 24.17 -16.05 -19.78
C LYS A 315 22.72 -16.31 -20.19
N ILE A 316 21.78 -15.74 -19.45
CA ILE A 316 20.37 -15.66 -19.80
C ILE A 316 20.18 -14.66 -20.94
N THR A 317 19.50 -15.11 -21.98
CA THR A 317 19.10 -14.28 -23.13
C THR A 317 17.82 -13.50 -22.82
N LYS A 318 17.60 -12.40 -23.56
CA LYS A 318 16.36 -11.61 -23.45
C LYS A 318 15.11 -12.47 -23.64
N GLY A 319 15.07 -13.33 -24.65
CA GLY A 319 13.90 -14.21 -24.90
C GLY A 319 13.63 -15.22 -23.77
N GLN A 320 14.67 -15.68 -23.06
CA GLN A 320 14.50 -16.51 -21.88
C GLN A 320 13.95 -15.72 -20.69
N TYR A 321 14.44 -14.48 -20.49
CA TYR A 321 13.95 -13.58 -19.46
C TYR A 321 12.49 -13.15 -19.72
N GLU A 322 12.16 -12.78 -20.95
CA GLU A 322 10.78 -12.44 -21.38
C GLU A 322 9.80 -13.59 -21.11
N LYS A 323 10.26 -14.84 -21.18
CA LYS A 323 9.43 -16.00 -20.84
C LYS A 323 9.11 -16.09 -19.35
N LEU A 324 10.02 -15.66 -18.48
CA LEU A 324 9.75 -15.53 -17.04
C LEU A 324 8.79 -14.36 -16.81
N ASN A 325 9.05 -13.20 -17.42
CA ASN A 325 8.17 -12.03 -17.31
C ASN A 325 6.74 -12.33 -17.76
N TYR A 326 6.57 -13.13 -18.83
CA TYR A 326 5.26 -13.59 -19.27
C TYR A 326 4.42 -14.22 -18.12
N TYR A 327 5.06 -14.98 -17.23
CA TYR A 327 4.40 -15.57 -16.07
C TYR A 327 4.28 -14.57 -14.91
N LYS A 328 5.32 -13.77 -14.65
CA LYS A 328 5.31 -12.71 -13.62
C LYS A 328 4.16 -11.72 -13.84
N ASP A 329 4.03 -11.22 -15.06
CA ASP A 329 2.98 -10.26 -15.48
C ASP A 329 1.57 -10.88 -15.44
N ARG A 330 1.48 -12.19 -15.26
CA ARG A 330 0.24 -12.95 -15.03
C ARG A 330 0.11 -13.39 -13.58
N GLN A 331 0.65 -12.59 -12.66
CA GLN A 331 0.45 -12.74 -11.22
C GLN A 331 1.08 -14.02 -10.64
N LEU A 332 2.16 -14.54 -11.24
CA LEU A 332 2.80 -15.80 -10.79
C LEU A 332 3.03 -15.85 -9.27
N PHE A 333 3.62 -14.81 -8.70
CA PHE A 333 3.99 -14.79 -7.28
C PHE A 333 2.78 -14.62 -6.36
N GLU A 334 1.78 -13.84 -6.78
CA GLU A 334 0.50 -13.71 -6.08
C GLU A 334 -0.24 -15.04 -6.06
N LEU A 335 -0.29 -15.76 -7.18
CA LEU A 335 -0.93 -17.08 -7.27
C LEU A 335 -0.21 -18.14 -6.41
N ILE A 336 1.12 -18.09 -6.31
CA ILE A 336 1.89 -18.94 -5.38
C ILE A 336 1.53 -18.59 -3.93
N SER A 337 1.51 -17.29 -3.60
CA SER A 337 1.10 -16.78 -2.28
C SER A 337 -0.30 -17.26 -1.90
N TRP A 338 -1.29 -17.04 -2.77
CA TRP A 338 -2.68 -17.40 -2.52
C TRP A 338 -2.86 -18.92 -2.38
N THR A 339 -2.11 -19.73 -3.14
CA THR A 339 -2.10 -21.19 -2.96
C THR A 339 -1.65 -21.59 -1.56
N LYS A 340 -0.62 -20.93 -1.01
CA LYS A 340 -0.17 -21.21 0.37
C LYS A 340 -1.22 -20.79 1.40
N LEU A 341 -1.82 -19.60 1.23
CA LEU A 341 -2.86 -19.10 2.13
C LEU A 341 -4.10 -20.02 2.14
N GLU A 342 -4.53 -20.50 0.97
CA GLU A 342 -5.64 -21.46 0.85
C GLU A 342 -5.33 -22.78 1.58
N LEU A 343 -4.12 -23.32 1.40
CA LEU A 343 -3.69 -24.55 2.09
C LEU A 343 -3.59 -24.39 3.61
N LEU A 344 -3.28 -23.18 4.10
CA LEU A 344 -3.21 -22.85 5.52
C LEU A 344 -4.56 -22.46 6.12
N GLY A 345 -5.57 -22.16 5.28
CA GLY A 345 -6.86 -21.62 5.73
C GLY A 345 -6.76 -20.20 6.30
N ILE A 346 -5.83 -19.38 5.80
CA ILE A 346 -5.61 -18.00 6.25
C ILE A 346 -6.27 -17.03 5.26
N LYS A 347 -7.02 -16.05 5.78
CA LYS A 347 -7.55 -14.89 5.06
C LYS A 347 -7.08 -13.60 5.74
N PHE A 348 -6.97 -12.52 4.98
CA PHE A 348 -6.72 -11.18 5.50
C PHE A 348 -8.01 -10.35 5.50
N GLU A 349 -8.14 -9.46 6.48
CA GLU A 349 -9.17 -8.44 6.45
C GLU A 349 -8.85 -7.38 5.38
N PRO A 350 -9.87 -6.80 4.71
CA PRO A 350 -11.30 -7.08 4.88
C PRO A 350 -11.69 -8.41 4.23
N VAL A 351 -12.29 -9.31 5.03
CA VAL A 351 -12.81 -10.57 4.48
C VAL A 351 -14.11 -10.26 3.76
N LEU A 352 -14.14 -10.49 2.45
CA LEU A 352 -15.37 -10.37 1.69
C LEU A 352 -16.36 -11.41 2.24
N PRO A 353 -17.61 -11.03 2.53
CA PRO A 353 -18.61 -12.01 2.96
C PRO A 353 -18.70 -13.09 1.87
N ASP A 354 -18.56 -14.36 2.27
CA ASP A 354 -18.72 -15.48 1.36
C ASP A 354 -20.05 -15.28 0.61
N ASN A 355 -19.99 -15.15 -0.72
CA ASN A 355 -21.17 -14.95 -1.55
C ASN A 355 -22.17 -16.08 -1.23
N GLN A 356 -23.28 -15.74 -0.54
CA GLN A 356 -24.41 -16.63 -0.32
C GLN A 356 -25.27 -16.77 -1.57
#